data_AF-A0A2W1E2A3-F1
#
_entry.id   AF-A0A2W1E2A3-F1
#
_cell.length_a   1.000
_cell.length_b   1.000
_cell.length_c   1.000
_cell.angle_alpha   90.00
_cell.angle_beta   90.00
_cell.angle_gamma   90.00
#
_symmetry.space_group_name_H-M   'P 1'
#
loop_
_entity.id
_entity.type
_entity.pdbx_description
1 polymer ?
#
loop_
_entity_poly.entity_id
_entity_poly.type
_entity_poly.pdbx_seq_one_letter_code
_entity_poly.pdbx_strand_id
1 'polypeptide(L)'
;MIVELHERVRKALDHIVATLDKDPEQPKSVLLCSHAATIIAAGRVLTGQMPQNPDEEDFHCYTAGLSKFVRRSADPEKGVAGNWECVLNSETSYLSGGAERGWHFNGEESFVDFSDTGMKGEGENESKL
;
A
#
# COMPACT_ATOMS: atom_id res chain seq x y z
N MET A 1 11.34 12.26 -8.43
CA MET A 1 11.09 11.31 -7.34
C MET A 1 9.63 10.83 -7.27
N ILE A 2 8.66 11.67 -6.89
CA ILE A 2 7.25 11.21 -6.76
C ILE A 2 6.57 10.88 -8.10
N VAL A 3 6.82 11.68 -9.14
CA VAL A 3 6.28 11.42 -10.49
C VAL A 3 6.83 10.10 -11.06
N GLU A 4 8.12 9.84 -10.88
CA GLU A 4 8.77 8.60 -11.32
C GLU A 4 8.25 7.37 -10.56
N LEU A 5 7.87 7.53 -9.28
CA LEU A 5 7.20 6.49 -8.52
C LEU A 5 5.86 6.13 -9.16
N HIS A 6 5.01 7.11 -9.45
CA HIS A 6 3.71 6.86 -10.09
C HIS A 6 3.87 6.17 -11.44
N GLU A 7 4.85 6.59 -12.25
CA GLU A 7 5.11 5.96 -13.54
C GLU A 7 5.60 4.51 -13.41
N ARG A 8 6.46 4.22 -12.43
CA ARG A 8 6.89 2.85 -12.12
C ARG A 8 5.72 1.98 -11.66
N VAL A 9 4.88 2.51 -10.78
CA VAL A 9 3.70 1.81 -10.25
C VAL A 9 2.70 1.55 -11.37
N ARG A 10 2.46 2.52 -12.25
CA ARG A 10 1.62 2.35 -13.45
C ARG A 10 2.10 1.21 -14.33
N LYS A 11 3.39 1.21 -14.71
CA LYS A 11 3.96 0.14 -15.53
C LYS A 11 3.85 -1.24 -14.86
N ALA A 12 4.09 -1.30 -13.55
CA ALA A 12 3.98 -2.56 -12.80
C ALA A 12 2.53 -3.07 -12.78
N LEU A 13 1.56 -2.21 -12.45
CA LEU A 13 0.15 -2.58 -12.40
C LEU A 13 -0.40 -2.95 -13.78
N ASP A 14 -0.05 -2.20 -14.82
CA ASP A 14 -0.40 -2.52 -16.21
C ASP A 14 0.09 -3.93 -16.57
N HIS A 15 1.36 -4.24 -16.25
CA HIS A 15 1.95 -5.55 -16.54
C HIS A 15 1.31 -6.68 -15.73
N ILE A 16 1.10 -6.49 -14.43
CA ILE A 16 0.48 -7.49 -13.54
C ILE A 16 -0.93 -7.80 -14.02
N VAL A 17 -1.78 -6.79 -14.19
CA VAL A 17 -3.18 -6.98 -14.56
C VAL A 17 -3.30 -7.55 -15.97
N ALA A 18 -2.54 -7.04 -16.95
CA ALA A 18 -2.58 -7.58 -18.31
C ALA A 18 -2.07 -9.03 -18.40
N THR A 19 -1.17 -9.44 -17.49
CA THR A 19 -0.73 -10.84 -17.41
C THR A 19 -1.82 -11.72 -16.81
N LEU A 20 -2.43 -11.30 -15.69
CA LEU A 20 -3.52 -12.02 -15.05
C LEU A 20 -4.78 -12.11 -15.93
N ASP A 21 -5.09 -11.07 -16.71
CA ASP A 21 -6.19 -11.07 -17.67
C ASP A 21 -5.99 -12.12 -18.79
N LYS A 22 -4.74 -12.46 -19.12
CA LYS A 22 -4.37 -13.47 -20.12
C LYS A 22 -4.16 -14.86 -19.54
N ASP A 23 -4.16 -14.99 -18.22
CA ASP A 23 -3.97 -16.26 -17.54
C ASP A 23 -5.16 -17.18 -17.86
N PRO A 24 -4.93 -18.43 -18.33
CA PRO A 24 -6.00 -19.37 -18.63
C PRO A 24 -6.87 -19.74 -17.41
N GLU A 25 -6.36 -19.61 -16.18
CA GLU A 25 -7.15 -19.82 -14.95
C GLU A 25 -8.09 -18.65 -14.65
N GLN A 26 -7.93 -17.51 -15.34
CA GLN A 26 -8.76 -16.31 -15.23
C GLN A 26 -9.04 -15.86 -13.79
N PRO A 27 -7.99 -15.61 -12.98
CA PRO A 27 -8.15 -15.19 -11.58
C PRO A 27 -8.99 -13.91 -11.50
N LYS A 28 -9.93 -13.86 -10.56
CA LYS A 28 -10.85 -12.73 -10.38
C LYS A 28 -10.39 -11.74 -9.31
N SER A 29 -9.36 -12.07 -8.55
CA SER A 29 -8.85 -11.25 -7.45
C SER A 29 -7.37 -11.53 -7.22
N VAL A 30 -6.63 -10.49 -6.85
CA VAL A 30 -5.21 -10.55 -6.50
C VAL A 30 -4.98 -9.71 -5.24
N LEU A 31 -4.11 -10.18 -4.35
CA LEU A 31 -3.66 -9.43 -3.18
C LEU A 31 -2.23 -8.94 -3.43
N LEU A 32 -2.00 -7.65 -3.26
CA LEU A 32 -0.67 -7.04 -3.36
C LEU A 32 -0.28 -6.48 -1.98
N CYS A 33 0.81 -6.99 -1.43
CA CYS A 33 1.42 -6.44 -0.22
C CYS A 33 2.56 -5.51 -0.61
N SER A 34 2.55 -4.26 -0.15
CA SER A 34 3.55 -3.26 -0.51
C SER A 34 3.75 -2.20 0.59
N HIS A 35 4.61 -1.22 0.31
CA HIS A 35 4.92 -0.11 1.21
C HIS A 35 4.00 1.09 0.97
N ALA A 36 3.94 2.00 1.94
CA ALA A 36 2.94 3.08 1.97
C ALA A 36 2.94 3.96 0.72
N ALA A 37 4.09 4.53 0.35
CA ALA A 37 4.22 5.36 -0.85
C ALA A 37 3.75 4.63 -2.12
N THR A 38 4.00 3.32 -2.22
CA THR A 38 3.57 2.50 -3.36
C THR A 38 2.07 2.26 -3.36
N ILE A 39 1.45 2.04 -2.21
CA ILE A 39 -0.01 1.86 -2.09
C ILE A 39 -0.76 3.15 -2.45
N ILE A 40 -0.29 4.31 -1.97
CA ILE A 40 -0.90 5.60 -2.31
C ILE A 40 -0.77 5.86 -3.82
N ALA A 41 0.44 5.68 -4.38
CA ALA A 41 0.64 5.83 -5.82
C ALA A 41 -0.21 4.84 -6.63
N ALA A 42 -0.41 3.61 -6.15
CA ALA A 42 -1.27 2.62 -6.78
C ALA A 42 -2.73 3.06 -6.77
N GLY A 43 -3.22 3.59 -5.64
CA GLY A 43 -4.57 4.16 -5.54
C GLY A 43 -4.81 5.24 -6.58
N ARG A 44 -3.89 6.20 -6.69
CA ARG A 44 -3.95 7.30 -7.67
C ARG A 44 -3.93 6.79 -9.12
N VAL A 45 -3.03 5.85 -9.44
CA VAL A 45 -2.93 5.24 -10.77
C VAL A 45 -4.20 4.46 -11.13
N LEU A 46 -4.67 3.57 -10.25
CA LEU A 46 -5.80 2.69 -10.50
C LEU A 46 -7.09 3.49 -10.69
N THR A 47 -7.28 4.53 -9.87
CA THR A 47 -8.47 5.38 -9.93
C THR A 47 -8.40 6.48 -10.97
N GLY A 48 -7.19 6.87 -11.38
CA GLY A 48 -6.94 8.03 -12.24
C GLY A 48 -6.98 9.37 -11.49
N GLN A 49 -7.14 9.33 -10.16
CA GLN A 49 -7.13 10.52 -9.31
C GLN A 49 -5.68 10.95 -9.09
N MET A 50 -5.19 11.81 -9.99
CA MET A 50 -3.83 12.36 -9.93
C MET A 50 -3.89 13.85 -9.53
N PRO A 51 -3.87 14.16 -8.21
CA PRO A 51 -3.91 15.55 -7.75
C PRO A 51 -2.63 16.30 -8.16
N GLN A 52 -2.78 17.60 -8.49
CA GLN A 52 -1.61 18.46 -8.76
C GLN A 52 -0.79 18.69 -7.49
N ASN A 53 -1.47 18.78 -6.36
CA ASN A 53 -0.83 18.78 -5.05
C ASN A 53 -0.51 17.33 -4.67
N PRO A 54 0.77 16.92 -4.60
CA PRO A 54 1.13 15.58 -4.20
C PRO A 54 0.67 15.23 -2.77
N ASP A 55 0.40 16.27 -1.96
CA ASP A 55 0.05 16.18 -0.55
C ASP A 55 -1.46 16.09 -0.30
N GLU A 56 -2.26 16.01 -1.36
CA GLU A 56 -3.70 15.75 -1.22
C GLU A 56 -3.94 14.47 -0.41
N GLU A 57 -4.81 14.57 0.60
CA GLU A 57 -5.20 13.44 1.43
C GLU A 57 -6.31 12.64 0.70
N ASP A 58 -5.91 11.63 -0.05
CA ASP A 58 -6.79 10.82 -0.89
C ASP A 58 -6.79 9.33 -0.52
N PHE A 59 -5.63 8.69 -0.54
CA PHE A 59 -5.46 7.28 -0.19
C PHE A 59 -4.75 7.16 1.15
N HIS A 60 -5.43 6.58 2.13
CA HIS A 60 -4.82 6.29 3.42
C HIS A 60 -3.92 5.05 3.30
N CYS A 61 -2.88 5.02 4.13
CA CYS A 61 -2.05 3.83 4.27
C CYS A 61 -1.59 3.68 5.72
N TYR A 62 -2.41 3.01 6.53
CA TYR A 62 -2.06 2.59 7.87
C TYR A 62 -1.26 1.29 7.83
N THR A 63 -0.51 1.02 8.91
CA THR A 63 0.17 -0.27 9.08
C THR A 63 -0.85 -1.40 8.99
N ALA A 64 -0.57 -2.35 8.09
CA ALA A 64 -1.44 -3.50 7.83
C ALA A 64 -2.89 -3.12 7.49
N GLY A 65 -3.15 -1.90 7.02
CA GLY A 65 -4.45 -1.49 6.50
C GLY A 65 -4.74 -2.10 5.13
N LEU A 66 -6.02 -2.36 4.83
CA LEU A 66 -6.47 -3.00 3.60
C LEU A 66 -7.23 -2.02 2.72
N SER A 67 -6.72 -1.76 1.52
CA SER A 67 -7.46 -1.07 0.47
C SER A 67 -7.99 -2.07 -0.56
N LYS A 68 -9.20 -1.84 -1.04
CA LYS A 68 -9.86 -2.68 -2.05
C LYS A 68 -10.25 -1.85 -3.25
N PHE A 69 -9.86 -2.33 -4.43
CA PHE A 69 -10.17 -1.72 -5.71
C PHE A 69 -11.01 -2.69 -6.55
N VAL A 70 -12.06 -2.18 -7.19
CA VAL A 70 -12.93 -2.96 -8.09
C VAL A 70 -12.83 -2.36 -9.49
N ARG A 71 -12.58 -3.23 -10.49
CA ARG A 71 -12.46 -2.80 -11.88
C ARG A 71 -13.82 -2.32 -12.38
N ARG A 72 -13.87 -1.11 -12.97
CA ARG A 72 -15.10 -0.51 -13.51
C ARG A 72 -15.54 -1.17 -14.82
N SER A 73 -14.60 -1.52 -15.68
CA SER A 73 -14.87 -2.16 -16.97
C SER A 73 -13.79 -3.16 -17.35
N ALA A 74 -14.19 -4.29 -17.92
CA ALA A 74 -13.29 -5.27 -18.54
C ALA A 74 -12.99 -4.96 -20.02
N ASP A 75 -13.50 -3.84 -20.55
CA ASP A 75 -13.22 -3.38 -21.90
C ASP A 75 -11.70 -3.15 -22.09
N PRO A 76 -11.04 -3.88 -23.02
CA PRO A 76 -9.62 -3.73 -23.29
C PRO A 76 -9.21 -2.30 -23.65
N GLU A 77 -10.09 -1.51 -24.26
CA GLU A 77 -9.81 -0.12 -24.67
C GLU A 77 -9.69 0.84 -23.49
N LYS A 78 -10.24 0.49 -22.32
CA LYS A 78 -10.18 1.34 -21.12
C LYS A 78 -8.84 1.26 -20.38
N GLY A 79 -8.01 0.25 -20.67
CA GLY A 79 -6.75 0.03 -19.96
C GLY A 79 -6.91 -0.28 -18.47
N VAL A 80 -5.79 -0.29 -17.74
CA VAL A 80 -5.76 -0.57 -16.29
C VAL A 80 -5.78 0.73 -15.49
N ALA A 81 -4.92 1.70 -15.82
CA ALA A 81 -4.91 3.00 -15.16
C ALA A 81 -6.24 3.75 -15.34
N GLY A 82 -6.78 4.33 -14.27
CA GLY A 82 -8.03 5.08 -14.31
C GLY A 82 -9.31 4.24 -14.40
N ASN A 83 -9.20 2.90 -14.41
CA ASN A 83 -10.33 2.00 -14.65
C ASN A 83 -10.79 1.24 -13.39
N TRP A 84 -10.49 1.76 -12.20
CA TRP A 84 -10.84 1.13 -10.92
C TRP A 84 -11.47 2.09 -9.92
N GLU A 85 -12.39 1.59 -9.13
CA GLU A 85 -13.00 2.29 -8.01
C GLU A 85 -12.41 1.78 -6.69
N CYS A 86 -12.01 2.70 -5.81
CA CYS A 86 -11.60 2.37 -4.45
C CYS A 86 -12.85 2.21 -3.58
N VAL A 87 -13.14 0.99 -3.13
CA VAL A 87 -14.34 0.66 -2.33
C VAL A 87 -14.03 0.45 -0.85
N LEU A 88 -12.75 0.31 -0.50
CA LEU A 88 -12.22 0.34 0.87
C LEU A 88 -10.88 1.06 0.84
N ASN A 89 -10.67 2.00 1.76
CA ASN A 89 -9.47 2.83 1.81
C ASN A 89 -8.77 2.64 3.16
N SER A 90 -7.78 1.73 3.20
CA SER A 90 -7.00 1.41 4.40
C SER A 90 -7.84 1.00 5.62
N GLU A 91 -8.75 0.04 5.42
CA GLU A 91 -9.57 -0.51 6.49
C GLU A 91 -8.70 -1.21 7.55
N THR A 92 -9.01 -0.98 8.83
CA THR A 92 -8.22 -1.46 9.99
C THR A 92 -9.08 -1.97 11.15
N SER A 93 -10.41 -2.04 11.02
CA SER A 93 -11.33 -2.53 12.08
C SER A 93 -11.06 -3.96 12.54
N TYR A 94 -10.35 -4.76 11.74
CA TYR A 94 -9.91 -6.11 12.11
C TYR A 94 -8.60 -6.13 12.93
N LEU A 95 -7.93 -4.99 13.09
CA LEU A 95 -6.74 -4.84 13.93
C LEU A 95 -7.14 -4.35 15.32
N SER A 96 -6.63 -5.00 16.37
CA SER A 96 -6.93 -4.61 17.76
C SER A 96 -6.44 -3.20 18.12
N GLY A 97 -5.39 -2.73 17.46
CA GLY A 97 -4.85 -1.36 17.62
C GLY A 97 -5.51 -0.32 16.71
N GLY A 98 -6.38 -0.73 15.79
CA GLY A 98 -6.97 0.16 14.79
C GLY A 98 -5.94 0.77 13.85
N ALA A 99 -6.15 2.03 13.48
CA ALA A 99 -5.30 2.77 12.54
C ALA A 99 -4.02 3.29 13.22
N GLU A 100 -2.87 2.77 12.81
CA GLU A 100 -1.56 3.17 13.34
C GLU A 100 -0.57 3.53 12.23
N ARG A 101 0.34 4.48 12.53
CA ARG A 101 1.45 4.91 11.66
C ARG A 101 1.01 5.21 10.22
N GLY A 102 -0.05 5.99 10.07
CA GLY A 102 -0.50 6.48 8.76
C GLY A 102 0.60 7.31 8.09
N TRP A 103 0.75 7.13 6.78
CA TRP A 103 1.78 7.81 5.99
C TRP A 103 1.15 8.57 4.82
N HIS A 104 1.80 9.66 4.43
CA HIS A 104 1.41 10.56 3.34
C HIS A 104 2.68 11.10 2.66
N PHE A 105 2.57 11.65 1.46
CA PHE A 105 3.75 12.08 0.69
C PHE A 105 4.53 13.25 1.30
N ASN A 106 3.93 13.97 2.25
CA ASN A 106 4.61 14.93 3.12
C ASN A 106 4.64 14.43 4.58
N GLY A 107 5.53 14.99 5.39
CA GLY A 107 5.71 14.62 6.80
C GLY A 107 7.16 14.32 7.17
N GLU A 108 7.55 14.62 8.42
CA GLU A 108 8.85 14.22 8.94
C GLU A 108 8.83 12.72 9.27
N GLU A 109 9.58 11.93 8.49
CA GLU A 109 9.83 10.54 8.79
C GLU A 109 10.77 10.44 10.00
N SER A 110 10.22 10.44 11.22
CA SER A 110 11.00 10.00 12.39
C SER A 110 11.13 8.47 12.31
N PHE A 111 12.11 8.01 11.54
CA PHE A 111 12.55 6.62 11.61
C PHE A 111 13.03 6.38 13.04
N VAL A 112 12.28 5.60 13.81
CA VAL A 112 12.80 5.06 15.07
C VAL A 112 13.94 4.13 14.71
N ASP A 113 15.16 4.54 15.06
CA ASP A 113 16.32 3.68 14.97
C ASP A 113 16.16 2.53 15.98
N PHE A 114 15.96 1.32 15.47
CA PHE A 114 15.85 0.12 16.31
C PHE A 114 17.19 -0.32 16.89
N SER A 115 18.29 0.39 16.60
CA SER A 115 19.64 0.02 17.07
C SER A 115 19.83 0.11 18.59
N ASP A 116 18.96 0.79 19.33
CA ASP A 116 19.21 1.09 20.76
C ASP A 116 18.29 0.38 21.77
N THR A 117 17.45 -0.56 21.34
CA THR A 117 16.72 -1.43 22.28
C THR A 117 17.42 -2.77 22.43
N GLY A 118 18.53 -2.73 23.16
CA GLY A 118 19.15 -3.94 23.71
C GLY A 118 18.14 -4.71 24.55
N MET A 119 17.52 -5.73 23.95
CA MET A 119 16.85 -6.82 24.64
C MET A 119 17.85 -7.50 25.58
N LYS A 120 17.98 -7.01 26.82
CA LYS A 120 18.52 -7.80 27.92
C LYS A 120 17.43 -8.78 28.34
N GLY A 121 17.58 -10.02 27.90
CA GLY A 121 16.82 -11.15 28.43
C GLY A 121 17.04 -11.28 29.93
N GLU A 122 15.94 -11.55 30.64
CA GLU A 122 15.93 -11.97 32.04
C GLU A 122 16.41 -13.44 32.16
N GLY A 123 17.10 -13.75 33.27
CA GLY A 123 17.62 -15.07 33.68
C GLY A 123 19.16 -15.01 33.83
N GLU A 124 19.80 -15.31 34.97
CA GLU A 124 19.56 -16.41 35.92
C GLU A 124 20.00 -16.07 37.37
N ASN A 125 19.48 -16.88 38.28
CA ASN A 125 19.57 -16.86 39.74
C ASN A 125 20.97 -17.18 40.33
N GLU A 126 21.19 -16.66 41.54
CA GLU A 126 21.97 -17.19 42.69
C GLU A 126 23.35 -17.85 42.49
N SER A 127 24.37 -17.34 43.19
CA SER A 127 24.88 -18.01 44.41
C SER A 127 25.94 -17.17 45.15
N LYS A 128 25.73 -17.07 46.46
CA LYS A 128 26.69 -16.64 47.48
C LYS A 128 27.98 -17.47 47.40
N LEU A 129 29.12 -16.79 47.51
CA LEU A 129 30.17 -17.03 48.52
C LEU A 129 31.10 -15.81 48.59
#